data_AF-A0A258ZYJ6-F1
#
_entry.id   AF-A0A258ZYJ6-F1
#
_cell.length_a   1.000
_cell.length_b   1.000
_cell.length_c   1.000
_cell.angle_alpha   90.00
_cell.angle_beta   90.00
_cell.angle_gamma   90.00
#
_symmetry.space_group_name_H-M   'P 1'
#
loop_
_entity.id
_entity.type
_entity.pdbx_description
1 polymer ?
#
loop_
_entity_poly.entity_id
_entity_poly.type
_entity_poly.pdbx_seq_one_letter_code
_entity_poly.pdbx_strand_id
1 'polypeptide(L)' 'MSQTNLLAAVGRLLIALIFIASGLGKIAAPGATQGYIASVGLPLPMLSYLLAVIVEVGGGIAI' A
#
# COMPACT_ATOMS: atom_id res chain seq x y z
N MET A 1 -6.56 -9.47 29.83
CA MET A 1 -6.41 -9.58 28.36
C MET A 1 -7.07 -8.39 27.61
N SER A 2 -6.98 -7.15 28.11
CA SER A 2 -7.72 -6.00 27.53
C SER A 2 -6.82 -4.94 26.89
N GLN A 3 -5.77 -4.48 27.58
CA GLN A 3 -4.93 -3.36 27.12
C GLN A 3 -4.04 -3.73 25.93
N THR A 4 -3.30 -4.85 26.01
CA THR A 4 -2.39 -5.30 24.93
C THR A 4 -3.13 -5.54 23.60
N ASN A 5 -4.35 -6.08 23.67
CA ASN A 5 -5.18 -6.34 22.50
C ASN A 5 -5.69 -5.05 21.85
N LEU A 6 -6.06 -4.04 22.66
CA LEU A 6 -6.44 -2.73 22.17
C LEU A 6 -5.25 -2.02 21.50
N LEU A 7 -4.09 -2.03 22.15
CA LEU A 7 -2.86 -1.45 21.57
C LEU A 7 -2.48 -2.14 20.26
N ALA A 8 -2.58 -3.47 20.19
CA ALA A 8 -2.35 -4.22 18.96
C ALA A 8 -3.35 -3.89 17.85
N ALA A 9 -4.63 -3.71 18.18
CA ALA A 9 -5.66 -3.32 17.21
C ALA A 9 -5.42 -1.91 16.66
N VAL A 10 -5.08 -0.95 17.52
CA VAL A 10 -4.72 0.41 17.09
C VAL A 10 -3.47 0.39 16.22
N GLY A 11 -2.45 -0.40 16.58
CA GLY A 11 -1.25 -0.57 15.77
C GLY A 11 -1.56 -1.07 14.35
N ARG A 12 -2.41 -2.10 14.23
CA ARG A 12 -2.88 -2.61 12.93
C ARG A 12 -3.64 -1.55 12.14
N LEU A 13 -4.56 -0.82 12.78
CA LEU A 13 -5.32 0.25 12.13
C LEU A 13 -4.39 1.34 11.58
N LEU A 14 -3.37 1.75 12.33
CA LEU A 14 -2.41 2.75 11.87
C LEU A 14 -1.60 2.24 10.66
N ILE A 15 -1.19 0.97 10.67
CA ILE A 15 -0.50 0.34 9.53
C ILE A 15 -1.43 0.27 8.31
N ALA A 16 -2.68 -0.17 8.50
CA ALA A 16 -3.71 -0.24 7.47
C ALA A 16 -3.93 1.12 6.80
N LEU A 17 -4.02 2.20 7.58
CA LEU A 17 -4.19 3.55 7.07
C LEU A 17 -3.01 4.01 6.20
N ILE A 18 -1.76 3.70 6.59
CA ILE A 18 -0.57 4.03 5.79
C ILE A 18 -0.62 3.31 4.43
N PHE A 19 -0.99 2.02 4.44
CA PHE A 19 -1.10 1.20 3.24
C PHE A 19 -2.20 1.72 2.30
N ILE A 20 -3.40 2.00 2.83
CA ILE A 20 -4.52 2.53 2.06
C ILE A 20 -4.15 3.91 1.48
N ALA A 21 -3.59 4.81 2.28
CA ALA A 21 -3.18 6.14 1.81
C ALA A 21 -2.12 6.05 0.69
N SER A 22 -1.13 5.16 0.84
CA SER A 22 -0.12 4.89 -0.19
C SER A 22 -0.76 4.37 -1.49
N GLY A 23 -1.64 3.38 -1.39
CA GLY A 23 -2.32 2.78 -2.54
C GLY A 23 -3.21 3.76 -3.28
N LEU A 24 -3.97 4.58 -2.55
CA LEU A 24 -4.79 5.65 -3.13
C LEU A 24 -3.91 6.70 -3.82
N GLY A 25 -2.74 7.04 -3.27
CA GLY A 25 -1.77 7.92 -3.92
C GLY A 25 -1.29 7.36 -5.27
N LYS A 26 -1.04 6.05 -5.35
CA LYS A 26 -0.67 5.37 -6.62
C LYS A 26 -1.81 5.38 -7.63
N ILE A 27 -3.07 5.27 -7.18
CA ILE A 27 -4.25 5.37 -8.06
C ILE A 27 -4.45 6.81 -8.54
N ALA A 28 -4.20 7.80 -7.68
CA ALA A 28 -4.34 9.22 -8.02
C ALA A 28 -3.26 9.71 -9.00
N ALA A 29 -2.04 9.14 -8.94
CA ALA A 29 -0.94 9.48 -9.85
C ALA A 29 -0.25 8.23 -10.45
N PRO A 30 -0.93 7.48 -11.36
CA PRO A 30 -0.39 6.25 -11.92
C PRO A 30 0.89 6.47 -12.74
N GLY A 31 0.94 7.53 -13.55
CA GLY A 31 2.08 7.83 -14.42
C GLY A 31 3.35 8.14 -13.64
N ALA A 32 3.26 8.87 -12.52
CA ALA A 32 4.40 9.16 -11.66
C ALA A 32 4.96 7.87 -11.02
N THR A 33 4.06 7.00 -10.56
CA THR A 33 4.46 5.72 -9.94
C THR A 33 5.09 4.77 -10.95
N GLN A 34 4.49 4.60 -12.12
CA GLN A 34 5.03 3.76 -13.19
C GLN A 34 6.36 4.30 -13.71
N GLY A 35 6.50 5.62 -13.83
CA GLY A 35 7.76 6.27 -14.21
C GLY A 35 8.87 6.02 -13.18
N TYR A 36 8.55 6.10 -11.88
CA TYR A 36 9.49 5.74 -10.82
C TYR A 36 9.89 4.26 -10.88
N ILE A 37 8.93 3.34 -11.03
CA ILE A 37 9.17 1.91 -11.18
C ILE A 37 10.10 1.62 -12.38
N ALA A 38 9.85 2.27 -13.52
CA ALA A 38 10.71 2.14 -14.70
C ALA A 38 12.11 2.71 -14.45
N SER A 39 12.22 3.82 -13.70
CA SER A 39 13.51 4.47 -13.42
C SER A 39 14.46 3.62 -12.57
N VAL A 40 13.92 2.75 -11.71
CA VAL A 40 14.72 1.83 -10.88
C VAL A 40 15.00 0.49 -11.60
N GLY A 41 14.60 0.36 -12.88
CA GLY A 41 14.89 -0.80 -13.72
C GLY A 41 14.03 -2.03 -13.44
N LEU A 42 12.91 -1.88 -12.72
CA LEU A 42 12.02 -3.01 -12.45
C LEU A 42 11.28 -3.43 -13.74
N PRO A 43 11.33 -4.72 -14.14
CA PRO A 43 10.68 -5.18 -15.35
C PRO A 43 9.16 -5.10 -15.24
N LEU A 44 8.49 -4.94 -16.38
CA LEU A 44 7.03 -4.86 -16.50
C LEU A 44 6.39 -3.78 -15.59
N PRO A 45 6.70 -2.47 -15.78
CA PRO A 45 6.28 -1.41 -14.86
C PRO A 45 4.77 -1.35 -14.59
N MET A 46 3.94 -1.65 -15.61
CA MET A 46 2.49 -1.71 -15.46
C MET A 46 2.04 -2.83 -14.52
N LEU A 47 2.62 -4.03 -14.64
CA LEU A 47 2.27 -5.17 -13.80
C LEU A 47 2.75 -4.93 -12.36
N SER A 48 3.97 -4.41 -12.19
CA SER A 48 4.50 -4.04 -10.88
C SER A 48 3.66 -2.96 -10.19
N TYR A 49 3.20 -1.96 -10.95
CA TYR A 49 2.27 -0.94 -10.46
C TYR A 49 0.95 -1.57 -9.99
N LEU A 50 0.36 -2.45 -10.79
CA LEU A 50 -0.92 -3.07 -10.45
C LEU A 50 -0.80 -3.95 -9.20
N LEU A 51 0.30 -4.72 -9.09
CA LEU A 51 0.60 -5.50 -7.89
C LEU A 51 0.79 -4.60 -6.67
N ALA A 52 1.51 -3.48 -6.80
CA ALA A 52 1.68 -2.53 -5.70
C ALA A 52 0.33 -1.98 -5.22
N VAL A 53 -0.56 -1.58 -6.14
CA VAL A 53 -1.91 -1.09 -5.78
C VAL A 53 -2.72 -2.19 -5.08
N ILE A 54 -2.71 -3.42 -5.60
CA ILE A 54 -3.45 -4.54 -4.99
C ILE A 54 -2.93 -4.84 -3.59
N VAL A 55 -1.61 -4.91 -3.41
CA VAL A 55 -1.00 -5.22 -2.12
C VAL A 55 -1.25 -4.11 -1.11
N GLU A 56 -1.15 -2.85 -1.51
CA GLU A 56 -1.33 -1.73 -0.60
C GLU A 56 -2.80 -1.51 -0.23
N VAL A 57 -3.71 -1.48 -1.21
CA VAL A 57 -5.14 -1.28 -0.93
C VAL A 57 -5.75 -2.54 -0.32
N GLY A 58 -5.51 -3.69 -0.95
CA GLY A 58 -6.04 -4.97 -0.48
C GLY A 58 -5.44 -5.39 0.86
N GLY A 59 -4.12 -5.25 1.03
CA GLY A 59 -3.44 -5.54 2.29
C GLY A 59 -3.85 -4.57 3.39
N GLY A 60 -3.99 -3.27 3.08
CA GLY A 60 -4.48 -2.29 4.04
C GLY A 60 -5.92 -2.55 4.51
N ILE A 61 -6.80 -3.07 3.65
CA ILE A 61 -8.17 -3.47 4.03
C ILE A 61 -8.19 -4.76 4.86
N ALA A 62 -7.23 -5.66 4.65
CA ALA A 62 -7.20 -6.99 5.27
C ALA A 62 -6.58 -7.03 6.68
N ILE A 63 -5.81 -6.01 7.07
CA ILE A 63 -5.07 -5.91 8.35
C ILE A 63 -5.95 -5.29 9.45
#